data_AF-A0A8H4Z183-F1
#
_entry.id   AF-A0A8H4Z183-F1
#
_cell.length_a   1.000
_cell.length_b   1.000
_cell.length_c   1.000
_cell.angle_alpha   90.00
_cell.angle_beta   90.00
_cell.angle_gamma   90.00
#
_symmetry.space_group_name_H-M   'P 1'
#
loop_
_entity.id
_entity.type
_entity.pdbx_description
1 polymer ?
#
loop_
_entity_poly.entity_id
_entity_poly.type
_entity_poly.pdbx_seq_one_letter_code
_entity_poly.pdbx_strand_id
1 'polypeptide(L)'
;MLDDTADVASINALGTRHRQAFVQALARVMETDVAERTLAEIIDGLPAIDSYQDFHWPQEGHPATQHLELCPAVDRYPNGDADTVGYWAEAKIFGGVFVFDRGESETECNELYLHASRRVGPYTLFPLTTDQFERFVDFLLGDTEEHTASRSPLPFRATSENRWRWHHWDTIARYHIFRDKYERNVQPTKPIGGVKSSVDWPEIGDELYLIGAMHDYWDGQPVDKDKVREALEHLQQVTPSSPVWSTRNAHSWTKNLFV
;
A
#
# COMPACT_ATOMS: atom_id res chain seq x y z
N MET A 1 -31.85 23.48 3.35
CA MET A 1 -31.16 23.53 2.05
C MET A 1 -29.73 23.92 2.38
N LEU A 2 -28.84 22.94 2.42
CA LEU A 2 -27.40 23.18 2.57
C LEU A 2 -26.85 23.28 1.15
N ASP A 3 -26.17 24.39 0.88
CA ASP A 3 -25.44 24.67 -0.35
C ASP A 3 -24.19 23.78 -0.34
N ASP A 4 -24.29 22.63 -1.00
CA ASP A 4 -23.27 21.57 -1.01
C ASP A 4 -22.53 21.55 -2.35
N THR A 5 -22.21 22.75 -2.86
CA THR A 5 -21.19 22.87 -3.90
C THR A 5 -19.84 22.94 -3.19
N ALA A 6 -19.29 21.77 -2.87
CA ALA A 6 -17.85 21.67 -2.62
C ALA A 6 -17.16 22.31 -3.82
N ASP A 7 -16.54 23.48 -3.61
CA ASP A 7 -15.83 24.21 -4.64
C ASP A 7 -14.66 23.32 -5.09
N VAL A 8 -14.90 22.53 -6.13
CA VAL A 8 -13.89 21.63 -6.69
C VAL A 8 -12.82 22.54 -7.26
N ALA A 9 -11.76 22.77 -6.48
CA ALA A 9 -10.66 23.61 -6.87
C ALA A 9 -10.13 23.14 -8.23
N SER A 10 -10.42 23.93 -9.27
CA SER A 10 -9.94 23.65 -10.62
C SER A 10 -8.42 23.69 -10.63
N ILE A 11 -7.78 22.90 -11.49
CA ILE A 11 -6.32 22.98 -11.73
C ILE A 11 -5.85 24.41 -12.06
N ASN A 12 -6.76 25.26 -12.53
CA ASN A 12 -6.52 26.67 -12.78
C ASN A 12 -6.20 27.49 -11.52
N ALA A 13 -6.53 26.98 -10.33
CA ALA A 13 -6.15 27.57 -9.05
C ALA A 13 -4.65 27.43 -8.76
N LEU A 14 -3.95 26.50 -9.44
CA LEU A 14 -2.51 26.35 -9.30
C LEU A 14 -1.76 27.43 -10.12
N GLY A 15 -0.76 28.04 -9.50
CA GLY A 15 0.17 28.93 -10.20
C GLY A 15 0.85 28.23 -11.38
N THR A 16 1.26 28.98 -12.41
CA THR A 16 1.73 28.44 -13.70
C THR A 16 2.77 27.34 -13.55
N ARG A 17 3.77 27.54 -12.68
CA ARG A 17 4.84 26.56 -12.44
C ARG A 17 4.31 25.26 -11.82
N HIS A 18 3.46 25.34 -10.79
CA HIS A 18 2.87 24.15 -10.16
C HIS A 18 1.92 23.42 -11.11
N ARG A 19 1.14 24.18 -11.89
CA ARG A 19 0.28 23.60 -12.93
C ARG A 19 1.10 22.86 -13.99
N GLN A 20 2.18 23.44 -14.49
CA GLN A 20 3.06 22.80 -15.48
C GLN A 20 3.69 21.52 -14.92
N ALA A 21 4.24 21.57 -13.70
CA ALA A 21 4.79 20.39 -13.04
C ALA A 21 3.75 19.29 -12.85
N PHE A 22 2.53 19.64 -12.43
CA PHE A 22 1.43 18.68 -12.28
C PHE A 22 1.02 18.05 -13.62
N VAL A 23 0.85 18.86 -14.66
CA VAL A 23 0.48 18.36 -16.00
C VAL A 23 1.56 17.42 -16.55
N GLN A 24 2.83 17.76 -16.36
CA GLN A 24 3.96 16.90 -16.74
C GLN A 24 3.96 15.59 -15.96
N ALA A 25 3.82 15.65 -14.63
CA ALA A 25 3.75 14.47 -13.78
C ALA A 25 2.60 13.55 -14.18
N LEU A 26 1.41 14.12 -14.43
CA LEU A 26 0.24 13.36 -14.89
C LEU A 26 0.48 12.73 -16.26
N ALA A 27 1.01 13.50 -17.22
CA ALA A 27 1.33 12.98 -18.56
C ALA A 27 2.27 11.78 -18.48
N ARG A 28 3.31 11.84 -17.65
CA ARG A 28 4.25 10.74 -17.45
C ARG A 28 3.61 9.48 -16.89
N VAL A 29 2.71 9.61 -15.92
CA VAL A 29 1.96 8.46 -15.39
C VAL A 29 1.11 7.84 -16.51
N MET A 30 0.45 8.66 -17.32
CA MET A 30 -0.42 8.22 -18.41
C MET A 30 0.33 7.62 -19.60
N GLU A 31 1.61 7.99 -19.81
CA GLU A 31 2.49 7.41 -20.83
C GLU A 31 3.08 6.04 -20.45
N THR A 32 2.82 5.55 -19.23
CA THR A 32 3.30 4.21 -18.85
C THR A 32 2.47 3.12 -19.52
N ASP A 33 3.13 2.02 -19.95
CA ASP A 33 2.45 0.85 -20.54
C ASP A 33 1.33 0.29 -19.64
N VAL A 34 1.52 0.39 -18.31
CA VAL A 34 0.51 -0.05 -17.33
C VAL A 34 -0.72 0.86 -17.36
N ALA A 35 -0.56 2.17 -17.50
CA ALA A 35 -1.68 3.11 -17.61
C ALA A 35 -2.43 2.94 -18.94
N GLU A 36 -1.71 2.81 -20.05
CA GLU A 36 -2.30 2.54 -21.37
C GLU A 36 -3.18 1.28 -21.32
N ARG A 37 -2.62 0.16 -20.84
CA ARG A 37 -3.36 -1.11 -20.74
C ARG A 37 -4.57 -0.99 -19.81
N THR A 38 -4.41 -0.34 -18.67
CA THR A 38 -5.49 -0.20 -17.68
C THR A 38 -6.66 0.62 -18.22
N LEU A 39 -6.38 1.71 -18.93
CA LEU A 39 -7.41 2.54 -19.53
C LEU A 39 -8.10 1.84 -20.70
N ALA A 40 -7.37 1.04 -21.49
CA ALA A 40 -7.96 0.18 -22.51
C ALA A 40 -8.96 -0.81 -21.88
N GLU A 41 -8.58 -1.49 -20.78
CA GLU A 41 -9.47 -2.40 -20.04
C GLU A 41 -10.75 -1.70 -19.53
N ILE A 42 -10.61 -0.45 -19.05
CA ILE A 42 -11.75 0.37 -18.59
C ILE A 42 -12.68 0.71 -19.76
N ILE A 43 -12.13 1.11 -20.92
CA ILE A 43 -12.90 1.43 -22.12
C ILE A 43 -13.62 0.20 -22.66
N ASP A 44 -12.94 -0.95 -22.68
CA ASP A 44 -13.51 -2.23 -23.10
C ASP A 44 -14.55 -2.78 -22.11
N GLY A 45 -14.58 -2.23 -20.89
CA GLY A 45 -15.47 -2.67 -19.81
C GLY A 45 -15.12 -4.05 -19.26
N LEU A 46 -13.96 -4.59 -19.61
CA LEU A 46 -13.52 -5.94 -19.25
C LEU A 46 -12.01 -5.98 -18.97
N PRO A 47 -11.59 -6.47 -17.79
CA PRO A 47 -10.16 -6.62 -17.49
C PRO A 47 -9.56 -7.75 -18.32
N ALA A 48 -8.27 -7.63 -18.69
CA ALA A 48 -7.53 -8.75 -19.21
C ALA A 48 -7.38 -9.85 -18.15
N ILE A 49 -7.26 -11.11 -18.58
CA ILE A 49 -7.15 -12.25 -17.66
C ILE A 49 -5.98 -12.12 -16.68
N ASP A 50 -4.82 -11.65 -17.15
CA ASP A 50 -3.65 -11.39 -16.30
C ASP A 50 -3.98 -10.36 -15.23
N SER A 51 -4.68 -9.28 -15.63
CA SER A 51 -5.07 -8.20 -14.74
C SER A 51 -6.07 -8.64 -13.68
N TYR A 52 -7.00 -9.52 -14.03
CA TYR A 52 -7.92 -10.14 -13.08
C TYR A 52 -7.18 -11.05 -12.08
N GLN A 53 -6.21 -11.83 -12.56
CA GLN A 53 -5.45 -12.79 -11.74
C GLN A 53 -4.48 -12.12 -10.75
N ASP A 54 -4.09 -10.86 -11.00
CA ASP A 54 -3.32 -10.05 -10.04
C ASP A 54 -4.03 -9.89 -8.69
N PHE A 55 -5.37 -9.91 -8.68
CA PHE A 55 -6.20 -9.67 -7.48
C PHE A 55 -7.06 -10.87 -7.09
N HIS A 56 -7.38 -11.75 -8.04
CA HIS A 56 -8.35 -12.83 -7.83
C HIS A 56 -7.80 -14.21 -8.19
N TRP A 57 -8.36 -15.26 -7.59
CA TRP A 57 -8.06 -16.63 -7.97
C TRP A 57 -8.75 -16.98 -9.31
N PRO A 58 -8.12 -17.77 -10.19
CA PRO A 58 -8.78 -18.23 -11.41
C PRO A 58 -10.04 -19.04 -11.06
N GLN A 59 -11.20 -18.62 -11.57
CA GLN A 59 -12.46 -19.35 -11.38
C GLN A 59 -12.91 -19.95 -12.72
N GLU A 60 -13.28 -21.23 -12.71
CA GLU A 60 -13.71 -21.97 -13.90
C GLU A 60 -15.13 -21.50 -14.32
N GLY A 61 -15.26 -20.86 -15.50
CA GLY A 61 -16.54 -20.37 -16.04
C GLY A 61 -17.07 -19.02 -15.49
N HIS A 62 -16.19 -18.09 -15.08
CA HIS A 62 -16.53 -16.97 -14.19
C HIS A 62 -17.36 -15.78 -14.80
N PRO A 63 -18.02 -14.99 -13.94
CA PRO A 63 -18.53 -13.61 -14.05
C PRO A 63 -17.74 -12.47 -14.71
N ALA A 64 -16.46 -12.31 -14.41
CA ALA A 64 -15.55 -11.48 -15.23
C ALA A 64 -15.27 -12.13 -16.61
N THR A 65 -16.13 -13.11 -16.90
CA THR A 65 -16.40 -13.97 -18.03
C THR A 65 -17.96 -14.17 -18.24
N GLN A 66 -18.90 -13.45 -17.54
CA GLN A 66 -20.41 -13.20 -17.69
C GLN A 66 -21.07 -12.10 -16.71
N HIS A 67 -20.48 -10.94 -16.43
CA HIS A 67 -20.89 -10.00 -15.34
C HIS A 67 -22.13 -9.21 -15.81
N LEU A 68 -23.23 -9.24 -15.04
CA LEU A 68 -24.45 -8.48 -15.35
C LEU A 68 -24.71 -7.29 -14.40
N GLU A 69 -24.04 -7.24 -13.25
CA GLU A 69 -24.22 -6.18 -12.26
C GLU A 69 -22.88 -5.75 -11.63
N LEU A 70 -22.83 -4.47 -11.24
CA LEU A 70 -21.69 -3.80 -10.63
C LEU A 70 -21.50 -4.24 -9.17
N CYS A 71 -20.31 -4.00 -8.60
CA CYS A 71 -20.02 -4.30 -7.19
C CYS A 71 -21.01 -3.56 -6.27
N PRO A 72 -21.65 -4.21 -5.25
CA PRO A 72 -22.58 -3.56 -4.34
C PRO A 72 -22.00 -2.39 -3.53
N ALA A 73 -20.67 -2.20 -3.55
CA ALA A 73 -20.01 -1.08 -2.91
C ALA A 73 -20.18 0.25 -3.69
N VAL A 74 -20.63 0.21 -4.94
CA VAL A 74 -20.83 1.38 -5.82
C VAL A 74 -21.73 2.42 -5.18
N ASP A 75 -22.86 2.01 -4.58
CA ASP A 75 -23.83 2.90 -3.93
C ASP A 75 -23.26 3.68 -2.74
N ARG A 76 -22.07 3.29 -2.25
CA ARG A 76 -21.42 3.89 -1.10
C ARG A 76 -20.47 5.02 -1.47
N TYR A 77 -20.01 5.06 -2.71
CA TYR A 77 -19.07 6.07 -3.17
C TYR A 77 -19.81 7.35 -3.55
N PRO A 78 -19.31 8.54 -3.19
CA PRO A 78 -19.96 9.81 -3.50
C PRO A 78 -20.26 10.01 -4.98
N ASN A 79 -19.42 9.49 -5.87
CA ASN A 79 -19.58 9.58 -7.33
C ASN A 79 -19.91 8.22 -7.99
N GLY A 80 -20.31 7.22 -7.21
CA GLY A 80 -20.77 5.91 -7.71
C GLY A 80 -19.73 5.17 -8.57
N ASP A 81 -20.09 4.87 -9.81
CA ASP A 81 -19.29 4.08 -10.75
C ASP A 81 -17.92 4.70 -11.06
N ALA A 82 -17.86 6.03 -11.13
CA ALA A 82 -16.63 6.75 -11.45
C ALA A 82 -15.55 6.52 -10.39
N ASP A 83 -15.94 6.47 -9.11
CA ASP A 83 -15.00 6.20 -8.03
C ASP A 83 -14.48 4.76 -8.12
N THR A 84 -15.34 3.79 -8.42
CA THR A 84 -14.95 2.38 -8.59
C THR A 84 -13.92 2.20 -9.71
N VAL A 85 -14.13 2.85 -10.85
CA VAL A 85 -13.18 2.86 -11.97
C VAL A 85 -11.86 3.52 -11.55
N GLY A 86 -11.93 4.61 -10.79
CA GLY A 86 -10.76 5.28 -10.22
C GLY A 86 -9.93 4.38 -9.31
N TYR A 87 -10.58 3.67 -8.37
CA TYR A 87 -9.92 2.70 -7.47
C TYR A 87 -9.24 1.57 -8.25
N TRP A 88 -9.89 1.06 -9.31
CA TRP A 88 -9.28 0.06 -10.19
C TRP A 88 -8.07 0.60 -10.92
N ALA A 89 -8.20 1.77 -11.55
CA ALA A 89 -7.12 2.41 -12.28
C ALA A 89 -5.89 2.61 -11.40
N GLU A 90 -6.11 3.12 -10.19
CA GLU A 90 -5.07 3.35 -9.21
C GLU A 90 -4.38 2.06 -8.76
N ALA A 91 -5.17 1.03 -8.42
CA ALA A 91 -4.65 -0.26 -8.01
C ALA A 91 -3.75 -0.89 -9.09
N LYS A 92 -4.09 -0.72 -10.37
CA LYS A 92 -3.28 -1.22 -11.48
C LYS A 92 -2.03 -0.38 -11.72
N ILE A 93 -2.19 0.94 -11.84
CA ILE A 93 -1.10 1.87 -12.19
C ILE A 93 -0.07 1.93 -11.07
N PHE A 94 -0.50 2.18 -9.83
CA PHE A 94 0.41 2.33 -8.70
C PHE A 94 0.70 1.02 -7.97
N GLY A 95 -0.04 -0.04 -8.26
CA GLY A 95 0.10 -1.34 -7.59
C GLY A 95 -0.63 -1.45 -6.26
N GLY A 96 -1.52 -0.51 -5.99
CA GLY A 96 -2.38 -0.44 -4.82
C GLY A 96 -3.18 0.86 -4.80
N VAL A 97 -4.02 1.01 -3.79
CA VAL A 97 -4.79 2.24 -3.56
C VAL A 97 -4.09 3.07 -2.50
N PHE A 98 -3.84 4.35 -2.79
CA PHE A 98 -3.31 5.29 -1.82
C PHE A 98 -4.39 5.73 -0.84
N VAL A 99 -4.04 5.63 0.43
CA VAL A 99 -4.83 6.09 1.57
C VAL A 99 -3.97 6.98 2.46
N PHE A 100 -4.64 7.83 3.24
CA PHE A 100 -3.97 8.87 4.01
C PHE A 100 -4.25 8.70 5.49
N ASP A 101 -3.27 9.01 6.33
CA ASP A 101 -3.53 9.30 7.72
C ASP A 101 -4.29 10.63 7.82
N ARG A 102 -5.57 10.53 8.19
CA ARG A 102 -6.49 11.68 8.27
C ARG A 102 -6.48 12.35 9.64
N GLY A 103 -5.68 11.85 10.58
CA GLY A 103 -5.64 12.33 11.96
C GLY A 103 -6.99 12.23 12.67
N GLU A 104 -7.05 12.78 13.89
CA GLU A 104 -8.27 12.78 14.71
C GLU A 104 -9.38 13.64 14.10
N SER A 105 -9.02 14.63 13.27
CA SER A 105 -10.00 15.47 12.58
C SER A 105 -10.66 14.78 11.37
N GLU A 106 -10.13 13.63 10.94
CA GLU A 106 -10.51 12.92 9.72
C GLU A 106 -10.40 13.74 8.42
N THR A 107 -9.68 14.87 8.46
CA THR A 107 -9.50 15.77 7.32
C THR A 107 -8.03 16.06 6.99
N GLU A 108 -7.12 15.62 7.86
CA GLU A 108 -5.68 15.82 7.66
C GLU A 108 -5.15 14.94 6.52
N CYS A 109 -3.87 15.11 6.23
CA CYS A 109 -3.13 14.31 5.27
C CYS A 109 -1.70 14.16 5.80
N ASN A 110 -1.57 13.52 6.96
CA ASN A 110 -0.34 13.49 7.73
C ASN A 110 0.69 12.56 7.08
N GLU A 111 0.23 11.38 6.62
CA GLU A 111 1.08 10.35 6.04
C GLU A 111 0.37 9.63 4.89
N LEU A 112 1.16 9.03 3.99
CA LEU A 112 0.70 8.31 2.81
C LEU A 112 0.99 6.82 2.92
N TYR A 113 -0.03 5.99 2.74
CA TYR A 113 0.09 4.53 2.73
C TYR A 113 -0.49 3.93 1.45
N LEU A 114 0.08 2.81 1.01
CA LEU A 114 -0.43 2.03 -0.10
C LEU A 114 -1.13 0.77 0.43
N HIS A 115 -2.37 0.58 0.00
CA HIS A 115 -3.14 -0.64 0.18
C HIS A 115 -3.07 -1.48 -1.10
N ALA A 116 -2.05 -2.35 -1.20
CA ALA A 116 -1.75 -3.08 -2.44
C ALA A 116 -2.89 -4.01 -2.91
N SER A 117 -3.63 -4.64 -1.99
CA SER A 117 -4.74 -5.58 -2.27
C SER A 117 -4.44 -6.71 -3.28
N ARG A 118 -3.18 -6.92 -3.67
CA ARG A 118 -2.75 -7.94 -4.63
C ARG A 118 -2.92 -9.32 -4.03
N ARG A 119 -3.26 -10.29 -4.88
CA ARG A 119 -3.31 -11.72 -4.52
C ARG A 119 -1.96 -12.22 -4.00
N VAL A 120 -0.87 -11.76 -4.62
CA VAL A 120 0.50 -12.07 -4.21
C VAL A 120 1.14 -10.80 -3.69
N GLY A 121 1.28 -10.73 -2.37
CA GLY A 121 1.81 -9.57 -1.68
C GLY A 121 1.22 -9.46 -0.28
N PRO A 122 1.57 -8.40 0.46
CA PRO A 122 1.00 -8.15 1.76
C PRO A 122 -0.46 -7.67 1.65
N TYR A 123 -1.29 -8.20 2.55
CA TYR A 123 -2.60 -7.67 2.91
C TYR A 123 -2.51 -6.48 3.89
N THR A 124 -1.31 -6.20 4.40
CA THR A 124 -1.03 -5.02 5.22
C THR A 124 -0.80 -3.80 4.35
N LEU A 125 -1.23 -2.64 4.86
CA LEU A 125 -0.89 -1.34 4.30
C LEU A 125 0.55 -1.01 4.64
N PHE A 126 1.20 -0.23 3.78
CA PHE A 126 2.59 0.14 3.98
C PHE A 126 2.91 1.50 3.37
N PRO A 127 3.82 2.28 3.98
CA PRO A 127 4.37 3.47 3.34
C PRO A 127 5.38 3.07 2.26
N LEU A 128 5.61 3.96 1.30
CA LEU A 128 6.73 3.81 0.37
C LEU A 128 8.04 3.98 1.13
N THR A 129 9.08 3.24 0.73
CA THR A 129 10.43 3.54 1.23
C THR A 129 10.92 4.87 0.66
N THR A 130 11.92 5.49 1.30
CA THR A 130 12.58 6.70 0.77
C THR A 130 13.02 6.48 -0.68
N ASP A 131 13.71 5.37 -0.96
CA ASP A 131 14.14 5.02 -2.32
C ASP A 131 13.00 4.82 -3.33
N GLN A 132 11.86 4.29 -2.89
CA GLN A 132 10.69 4.16 -3.77
C GLN A 132 10.06 5.53 -4.06
N PHE A 133 9.98 6.38 -3.03
CA PHE A 133 9.43 7.72 -3.13
C PHE A 133 10.31 8.63 -3.98
N GLU A 134 11.62 8.67 -3.74
CA GLU A 134 12.57 9.49 -4.49
C GLU A 134 12.61 9.09 -5.96
N ARG A 135 12.69 7.80 -6.28
CA ARG A 135 12.60 7.33 -7.68
C ARG A 135 11.28 7.72 -8.34
N PHE A 136 10.19 7.75 -7.57
CA PHE A 136 8.91 8.20 -8.09
C PHE A 136 8.89 9.70 -8.35
N VAL A 137 9.39 10.53 -7.43
CA VAL A 137 9.49 11.97 -7.62
C VAL A 137 10.41 12.31 -8.80
N ASP A 138 11.57 11.67 -8.91
CA ASP A 138 12.48 11.82 -10.04
C ASP A 138 11.83 11.42 -11.36
N PHE A 139 11.05 10.33 -11.35
CA PHE A 139 10.26 9.93 -12.51
C PHE A 139 9.23 10.99 -12.87
N LEU A 140 8.46 11.52 -11.92
CA LEU A 140 7.43 12.53 -12.19
C LEU A 140 8.01 13.87 -12.69
N LEU A 141 9.19 14.27 -12.19
CA LEU A 141 9.77 15.59 -12.44
C LEU A 141 10.90 15.59 -13.49
N GLY A 142 11.35 14.42 -13.97
CA GLY A 142 12.45 14.33 -14.93
C GLY A 142 12.14 14.97 -16.30
N ASP A 143 13.17 15.13 -17.13
CA ASP A 143 13.08 15.71 -18.48
C ASP A 143 12.66 14.68 -19.55
N THR A 144 11.95 15.14 -20.58
CA THR A 144 11.12 14.36 -21.53
C THR A 144 11.87 13.55 -22.59
N GLU A 145 13.21 13.51 -22.57
CA GLU A 145 13.99 13.04 -23.74
C GLU A 145 14.20 11.51 -23.84
N GLU A 146 13.94 10.72 -22.79
CA GLU A 146 14.07 9.25 -22.83
C GLU A 146 12.70 8.54 -22.76
N HIS A 147 12.56 7.41 -23.47
CA HIS A 147 11.37 6.56 -23.46
C HIS A 147 10.96 6.19 -22.02
N THR A 148 9.91 6.86 -21.55
CA THR A 148 9.45 6.93 -20.15
C THR A 148 9.01 5.57 -19.58
N ALA A 149 8.54 4.65 -20.42
CA ALA A 149 8.08 3.33 -20.00
C ALA A 149 9.19 2.45 -19.38
N SER A 150 10.43 2.48 -19.91
CA SER A 150 11.51 1.58 -19.45
C SER A 150 12.12 1.98 -18.10
N ARG A 151 11.91 3.21 -17.64
CA ARG A 151 12.40 3.73 -16.34
C ARG A 151 11.29 3.92 -15.31
N SER A 152 10.05 3.53 -15.64
CA SER A 152 8.92 3.72 -14.73
C SER A 152 9.13 2.93 -13.42
N PRO A 153 9.05 3.60 -12.24
CA PRO A 153 9.08 2.90 -10.95
C PRO A 153 7.74 2.23 -10.61
N LEU A 154 6.74 2.37 -11.49
CA LEU A 154 5.39 1.85 -11.32
C LEU A 154 5.21 0.49 -12.00
N PRO A 155 4.37 -0.40 -11.44
CA PRO A 155 3.66 -0.26 -10.18
C PRO A 155 4.56 -0.53 -8.97
N PHE A 156 4.26 0.10 -7.82
CA PHE A 156 4.96 -0.16 -6.57
C PHE A 156 4.74 -1.61 -6.09
N ARG A 157 5.79 -2.17 -5.50
CA ARG A 157 5.76 -3.49 -4.87
C ARG A 157 6.29 -3.39 -3.46
N ALA A 158 5.54 -3.95 -2.52
CA ALA A 158 5.97 -4.02 -1.14
C ALA A 158 7.18 -4.96 -1.00
N THR A 159 8.10 -4.60 -0.14
CA THR A 159 9.30 -5.37 0.21
C THR A 159 9.41 -5.53 1.72
N SER A 160 10.41 -6.28 2.15
CA SER A 160 10.85 -6.31 3.54
C SER A 160 11.42 -4.98 4.02
N GLU A 161 11.50 -3.91 3.22
CA GLU A 161 12.00 -2.61 3.71
C GLU A 161 10.85 -1.62 3.96
N ASN A 162 9.67 -1.90 3.42
CA ASN A 162 8.48 -1.12 3.71
C ASN A 162 8.02 -1.44 5.14
N ARG A 163 8.55 -0.70 6.12
CA ARG A 163 8.21 -0.80 7.55
C ARG A 163 7.11 0.18 7.93
N TRP A 164 6.60 0.03 9.15
CA TRP A 164 5.33 0.60 9.63
C TRP A 164 4.11 0.00 8.93
N ARG A 165 4.04 -1.34 8.89
CA ARG A 165 2.91 -2.09 8.33
C ARG A 165 1.64 -1.88 9.15
N TRP A 166 0.50 -1.74 8.51
CA TRP A 166 -0.79 -1.60 9.19
C TRP A 166 -1.79 -2.66 8.76
N HIS A 167 -2.57 -3.16 9.71
CA HIS A 167 -3.68 -4.07 9.40
C HIS A 167 -4.88 -3.25 8.88
N HIS A 168 -5.43 -3.61 7.72
CA HIS A 168 -6.53 -2.88 7.06
C HIS A 168 -7.75 -2.61 7.95
N TRP A 169 -8.05 -3.50 8.91
CA TRP A 169 -9.14 -3.26 9.87
C TRP A 169 -8.77 -2.17 10.88
N ASP A 170 -7.54 -2.20 11.43
CA ASP A 170 -7.15 -1.22 12.46
C ASP A 170 -7.05 0.18 11.87
N THR A 171 -6.61 0.30 10.61
CA THR A 171 -6.43 1.59 9.92
C THR A 171 -7.70 2.41 9.95
N ILE A 172 -8.86 1.80 9.70
CA ILE A 172 -10.14 2.50 9.70
C ILE A 172 -10.76 2.51 11.09
N ALA A 173 -10.75 1.38 11.79
CA ALA A 173 -11.47 1.25 13.07
C ALA A 173 -10.83 2.01 14.24
N ARG A 174 -9.55 2.37 14.14
CA ARG A 174 -8.77 2.87 15.29
C ARG A 174 -7.81 4.01 14.98
N TYR A 175 -7.31 4.12 13.74
CA TYR A 175 -6.18 5.00 13.43
C TYR A 175 -6.46 6.03 12.34
N HIS A 176 -7.71 6.16 11.87
CA HIS A 176 -8.13 7.15 10.86
C HIS A 176 -7.27 7.16 9.58
N ILE A 177 -6.77 5.99 9.16
CA ILE A 177 -6.01 5.81 7.92
C ILE A 177 -6.94 5.27 6.81
N PHE A 178 -7.41 6.18 5.96
CA PHE A 178 -8.30 5.89 4.84
C PHE A 178 -8.27 7.02 3.80
N ARG A 179 -8.69 6.74 2.58
CA ARG A 179 -8.98 7.80 1.60
C ARG A 179 -10.22 8.57 2.03
N ASP A 180 -11.30 7.84 2.26
CA ASP A 180 -12.58 8.32 2.72
C ASP A 180 -13.19 7.26 3.66
N LYS A 181 -14.14 7.66 4.50
CA LYS A 181 -14.76 6.77 5.51
C LYS A 181 -15.62 5.65 4.92
N TYR A 182 -15.89 5.70 3.62
CA TYR A 182 -16.75 4.78 2.90
C TYR A 182 -15.97 3.73 2.10
N GLU A 183 -14.67 3.96 1.90
CA GLU A 183 -13.73 3.18 1.08
C GLU A 183 -13.83 1.66 1.31
N ARG A 184 -13.97 1.22 2.56
CA ARG A 184 -13.97 -0.20 2.94
C ARG A 184 -15.01 -0.50 4.00
N ASN A 185 -15.66 -1.66 3.91
CA ASN A 185 -16.60 -2.11 4.92
C ASN A 185 -15.86 -2.70 6.12
N VAL A 186 -15.90 -1.99 7.25
CA VAL A 186 -15.27 -2.43 8.49
C VAL A 186 -16.28 -3.21 9.30
N GLN A 187 -15.95 -4.48 9.56
CA GLN A 187 -16.76 -5.28 10.48
C GLN A 187 -16.70 -4.68 11.89
N PRO A 188 -17.78 -4.73 12.69
CA PRO A 188 -17.78 -4.17 14.05
C PRO A 188 -16.70 -4.77 14.95
N THR A 189 -16.35 -6.03 14.72
CA THR A 189 -15.29 -6.74 15.42
C THR A 189 -14.09 -6.96 14.51
N LYS A 190 -12.89 -6.86 15.09
CA LYS A 190 -11.66 -7.19 14.37
C LYS A 190 -11.70 -8.68 13.98
N PRO A 191 -11.52 -9.02 12.68
CA PRO A 191 -11.40 -10.39 12.26
C PRO A 191 -10.30 -11.10 13.06
N ILE A 192 -10.61 -12.28 13.59
CA ILE A 192 -9.61 -13.11 14.27
C ILE A 192 -8.61 -13.56 13.20
N GLY A 193 -7.35 -13.17 13.36
CA GLY A 193 -6.32 -13.36 12.33
C GLY A 193 -6.07 -14.84 11.99
N GLY A 194 -5.83 -15.10 10.70
CA GLY A 194 -5.33 -16.37 10.18
C GLY A 194 -3.82 -16.52 10.31
N VAL A 195 -3.21 -17.34 9.43
CA VAL A 195 -1.76 -17.57 9.39
C VAL A 195 -1.02 -16.24 9.24
N LYS A 196 -0.05 -15.99 10.14
CA LYS A 196 0.78 -14.79 10.11
C LYS A 196 1.96 -15.03 9.18
N SER A 197 2.21 -14.12 8.25
CA SER A 197 3.28 -14.24 7.24
C SER A 197 4.30 -13.12 7.39
N SER A 198 5.58 -13.42 7.16
CA SER A 198 6.64 -12.40 7.03
C SER A 198 6.49 -11.56 5.76
N VAL A 199 5.63 -11.95 4.82
CA VAL A 199 5.24 -11.08 3.69
C VAL A 199 4.37 -9.93 4.17
N ASP A 200 3.38 -10.22 5.03
CA ASP A 200 2.47 -9.24 5.62
C ASP A 200 3.15 -8.40 6.70
N TRP A 201 3.93 -9.06 7.54
CA TRP A 201 4.60 -8.50 8.72
C TRP A 201 6.06 -8.90 8.67
N PRO A 202 6.90 -8.18 7.91
CA PRO A 202 8.31 -8.51 7.77
C PRO A 202 9.05 -8.69 9.10
N GLU A 203 8.64 -7.98 10.14
CA GLU A 203 9.17 -8.10 11.50
C GLU A 203 8.98 -9.48 12.14
N ILE A 204 8.10 -10.33 11.59
CA ILE A 204 8.04 -11.76 11.97
C ILE A 204 9.33 -12.48 11.56
N GLY A 205 9.92 -12.12 10.42
CA GLY A 205 11.21 -12.65 9.99
C GLY A 205 12.33 -12.26 10.97
N ASP A 206 12.34 -11.00 11.39
CA ASP A 206 13.29 -10.48 12.38
C ASP A 206 13.13 -11.20 13.74
N GLU A 207 11.89 -11.39 14.21
CA GLU A 207 11.58 -12.12 15.45
C GLU A 207 12.04 -13.58 15.40
N LEU A 208 11.74 -14.29 14.30
CA LEU A 208 12.13 -15.68 14.11
C LEU A 208 13.66 -15.82 14.05
N TYR A 209 14.35 -14.88 13.41
CA TYR A 209 15.81 -14.84 13.40
C TYR A 209 16.37 -14.66 14.82
N LEU A 210 15.84 -13.71 15.58
CA LEU A 210 16.30 -13.46 16.96
C LEU A 210 16.06 -14.65 17.89
N ILE A 211 14.95 -15.37 17.73
CA ILE A 211 14.69 -16.61 18.47
C ILE A 211 15.73 -17.68 18.10
N GLY A 212 16.04 -17.86 16.81
CA GLY A 212 17.09 -18.78 16.37
C GLY A 212 18.46 -18.41 16.94
N ALA A 213 18.85 -17.14 16.83
CA ALA A 213 20.12 -16.63 17.35
C ALA A 213 20.24 -16.75 18.87
N MET A 214 19.12 -16.66 19.61
CA MET A 214 19.09 -16.89 21.06
C MET A 214 19.46 -18.33 21.42
N HIS A 215 18.97 -19.32 20.66
CA HIS A 215 19.33 -20.72 20.86
C HIS A 215 20.82 -20.95 20.58
N ASP A 216 21.31 -20.44 19.45
CA ASP A 216 22.73 -20.52 19.09
C ASP A 216 23.63 -19.90 20.17
N TYR A 217 23.25 -18.73 20.71
CA TYR A 217 23.98 -18.07 21.79
C TYR A 217 24.06 -18.93 23.06
N TRP A 218 22.96 -19.55 23.49
CA TRP A 218 22.94 -20.39 24.68
C TRP A 218 23.66 -21.73 24.50
N ASP A 219 23.73 -22.23 23.26
CA ASP A 219 24.50 -23.42 22.89
C ASP A 219 25.99 -23.11 22.65
N GLY A 220 26.41 -21.84 22.83
CA GLY A 220 27.79 -21.38 22.63
C GLY A 220 28.22 -21.35 21.16
N GLN A 221 27.27 -21.39 20.23
CA GLN A 221 27.52 -21.25 18.81
C GLN A 221 27.77 -19.78 18.43
N PRO A 222 28.51 -19.53 17.33
CA PRO A 222 28.72 -18.17 16.84
C PRO A 222 27.40 -17.55 16.39
N VAL A 223 27.14 -16.31 16.84
CA VAL A 223 25.98 -15.52 16.44
C VAL A 223 26.44 -14.32 15.63
N ASP A 224 25.76 -14.06 14.51
CA ASP A 224 25.97 -12.88 13.69
C ASP A 224 25.39 -11.65 14.39
N LYS A 225 26.28 -10.88 15.03
CA LYS A 225 25.94 -9.71 15.85
C LYS A 225 25.33 -8.58 15.02
N ASP A 226 25.73 -8.42 13.76
CA ASP A 226 25.24 -7.33 12.92
C ASP A 226 23.80 -7.60 12.49
N LYS A 227 23.48 -8.84 12.09
CA LYS A 227 22.10 -9.25 11.84
C LYS A 227 21.20 -9.17 13.08
N VAL A 228 21.74 -9.48 14.27
CA VAL A 228 20.98 -9.29 15.52
C VAL A 228 20.68 -7.81 15.76
N ARG A 229 21.65 -6.92 15.51
CA ARG A 229 21.43 -5.47 15.64
C ARG A 229 20.38 -4.96 14.66
N GLU A 230 20.52 -5.34 13.39
CA GLU A 230 19.57 -5.00 12.33
C GLU A 230 18.14 -5.46 12.66
N ALA A 231 17.98 -6.73 13.07
CA ALA A 231 16.67 -7.26 13.46
C ALA A 231 16.07 -6.51 14.66
N LEU A 232 16.88 -6.13 15.66
CA LEU A 232 16.41 -5.34 16.80
C LEU A 232 15.98 -3.91 16.40
N GLU A 233 16.69 -3.30 15.45
CA GLU A 233 16.33 -1.99 14.89
C GLU A 233 15.01 -2.09 14.10
N HIS A 234 14.83 -3.13 13.30
CA HIS A 234 13.57 -3.40 12.59
C HIS A 234 12.39 -3.60 13.53
N LEU A 235 12.60 -4.27 14.68
CA LEU A 235 11.56 -4.42 15.72
C LEU A 235 11.16 -3.11 16.39
N GLN A 236 11.88 -2.01 16.19
CA GLN A 236 11.43 -0.67 16.60
C GLN A 236 10.55 0.02 15.55
N GLN A 237 10.49 -0.49 14.31
CA GLN A 237 9.73 0.09 13.20
C GLN A 237 8.42 -0.70 12.93
N VAL A 238 7.74 -1.05 14.02
CA VAL A 238 6.49 -1.83 14.01
C VAL A 238 5.33 -0.96 14.47
N THR A 239 4.12 -1.26 14.01
CA THR A 239 2.91 -0.55 14.45
C THR A 239 2.16 -1.35 15.51
N PRO A 240 1.23 -0.73 16.26
CA PRO A 240 0.33 -1.45 17.17
C PRO A 240 -0.51 -2.56 16.54
N SER A 241 -0.69 -2.55 15.21
CA SER A 241 -1.35 -3.63 14.48
C SER A 241 -0.52 -4.90 14.38
N SER A 242 0.80 -4.78 14.56
CA SER A 242 1.75 -5.86 14.37
C SER A 242 1.52 -7.03 15.34
N PRO A 243 1.60 -8.29 14.86
CA PRO A 243 1.54 -9.46 15.72
C PRO A 243 2.65 -9.56 16.78
N VAL A 244 3.78 -8.89 16.57
CA VAL A 244 4.92 -8.88 17.50
C VAL A 244 4.98 -7.59 18.32
N TRP A 245 3.96 -6.73 18.23
CA TRP A 245 3.92 -5.45 18.94
C TRP A 245 4.21 -5.61 20.44
N SER A 246 3.59 -6.58 21.11
CA SER A 246 3.79 -6.80 22.55
C SER A 246 5.13 -7.45 22.90
N THR A 247 5.76 -8.20 21.98
CA THR A 247 6.98 -8.98 22.23
C THR A 247 8.25 -8.34 21.67
N ARG A 248 8.15 -7.23 20.93
CA ARG A 248 9.29 -6.56 20.26
C ARG A 248 10.50 -6.25 21.15
N ASN A 249 10.31 -6.17 22.48
CA ASN A 249 11.37 -5.90 23.47
C ASN A 249 11.72 -7.12 24.34
N ALA A 250 11.30 -8.33 23.97
CA ALA A 250 11.51 -9.55 24.76
C ALA A 250 12.96 -10.09 24.71
N HIS A 251 13.79 -9.59 23.79
CA HIS A 251 15.14 -10.10 23.48
C HIS A 251 16.24 -9.63 24.46
N SER A 252 15.99 -9.78 25.77
CA SER A 252 16.93 -9.34 26.82
C SER A 252 18.29 -10.04 26.80
N TRP A 253 18.39 -11.23 26.21
CA TRP A 253 19.63 -12.01 26.06
C TRP A 253 20.71 -11.26 25.25
N THR A 254 20.27 -10.40 24.32
CA THR A 254 21.16 -9.62 23.44
C THR A 254 21.98 -8.58 24.19
N LYS A 255 21.57 -8.18 25.40
CA LYS A 255 22.30 -7.21 26.24
C LYS A 255 23.74 -7.64 26.49
N ASN A 256 23.98 -8.94 26.67
CA ASN A 256 25.31 -9.49 26.92
C ASN A 256 26.12 -9.73 25.64
N LEU A 257 25.48 -9.72 24.47
CA LEU A 257 26.12 -9.98 23.17
C LEU A 257 26.94 -8.78 22.68
N PHE A 258 26.53 -7.57 23.08
CA PHE A 258 27.08 -6.29 22.63
C PHE A 258 27.97 -5.57 23.66
N VAL A 259 28.29 -6.24 24.78
CA VAL A 259 29.27 -5.75 25.77
C VAL A 259 30.69 -5.99 25.27
#